data_AF-A0A357A9K9-F1
#
_entry.id   AF-A0A357A9K9-F1
#
_cell.length_a   1.000
_cell.length_b   1.000
_cell.length_c   1.000
_cell.angle_alpha   90.00
_cell.angle_beta   90.00
_cell.angle_gamma   90.00
#
_symmetry.space_group_name_H-M   'P 1'
#
loop_
_entity.id
_entity.type
_entity.pdbx_description
1 polymer ?
#
loop_
_entity_poly.entity_id
_entity_poly.type
_entity_poly.pdbx_seq_one_letter_code
_entity_poly.pdbx_strand_id
1 'polypeptide(L)'
;MMKQTTIDIVKATTPVVKEYGTQITQRMYEIAFEERPDIRRFFENTWMKDIEAGRKQARKLAASVYAYAQHIDQLDELSKAVERIAHVHVNSKILPETYPVIGECLIAAMKDVLGEAATPEILEAWTEAYGALADIFIQREQEIYKQEDGQMFSPKKAATH
;
A
#
# COMPACT_ATOMS: atom_id res chain seq x y z
N MET A 1 -0.88 14.14 11.95
CA MET A 1 -2.35 14.04 12.04
C MET A 1 -2.91 14.61 10.74
N MET A 2 -3.70 13.83 10.02
CA MET A 2 -4.23 14.24 8.72
C MET A 2 -5.32 15.31 8.89
N LYS A 3 -5.44 16.23 7.93
CA LYS A 3 -6.41 17.32 7.98
C LYS A 3 -7.84 16.77 7.86
N GLN A 4 -8.80 17.41 8.52
CA GLN A 4 -10.22 17.03 8.40
C GLN A 4 -10.72 17.13 6.95
N THR A 5 -10.29 18.17 6.23
CA THR A 5 -10.61 18.35 4.80
C THR A 5 -10.16 17.16 3.96
N THR A 6 -8.98 16.61 4.23
CA THR A 6 -8.46 15.40 3.57
C THR A 6 -9.33 14.19 3.84
N ILE A 7 -9.73 13.97 5.11
CA ILE A 7 -10.63 12.89 5.50
C ILE A 7 -11.95 13.00 4.73
N ASP A 8 -12.53 14.19 4.67
CA ASP A 8 -13.83 14.44 4.04
C ASP A 8 -13.77 14.18 2.53
N ILE A 9 -12.72 14.66 1.85
CA ILE A 9 -12.50 14.44 0.41
C ILE A 9 -12.32 12.95 0.11
N VAL A 10 -11.47 12.25 0.87
CA VAL A 10 -11.22 10.83 0.67
C VAL A 10 -12.51 10.04 0.85
N LYS A 11 -13.28 10.30 1.92
CA LYS A 11 -14.58 9.64 2.15
C LYS A 11 -15.57 9.93 1.02
N ALA A 12 -15.67 11.18 0.56
CA ALA A 12 -16.58 11.57 -0.50
C ALA A 12 -16.23 10.92 -1.85
N THR A 13 -14.95 10.70 -2.14
CA THR A 13 -14.46 10.13 -3.41
C THR A 13 -14.26 8.61 -3.37
N THR A 14 -14.31 8.00 -2.18
CA THR A 14 -14.19 6.55 -1.97
C THR A 14 -15.16 5.72 -2.82
N PRO A 15 -16.45 6.08 -3.00
CA PRO A 15 -17.36 5.33 -3.86
C PRO A 15 -16.91 5.27 -5.32
N VAL A 16 -16.38 6.38 -5.85
CA VAL A 16 -15.85 6.44 -7.23
C VAL A 16 -14.59 5.59 -7.33
N VAL A 17 -13.67 5.73 -6.37
CA VAL A 17 -12.44 4.91 -6.35
C VAL A 17 -12.77 3.42 -6.22
N LYS A 18 -13.86 3.03 -5.54
CA LYS A 18 -14.33 1.64 -5.49
C LYS A 18 -14.77 1.13 -6.86
N GLU A 19 -15.55 1.91 -7.57
CA GLU A 19 -16.07 1.57 -8.90
C GLU A 19 -14.92 1.34 -9.89
N TYR A 20 -13.93 2.23 -9.86
CA TYR A 20 -12.76 2.18 -10.74
C TYR A 20 -11.57 1.41 -10.14
N GLY A 21 -11.68 0.85 -8.95
CA GLY A 21 -10.54 0.37 -8.18
C GLY A 21 -9.72 -0.72 -8.87
N THR A 22 -10.38 -1.62 -9.63
CA THR A 22 -9.66 -2.63 -10.44
C THR A 22 -8.91 -1.99 -11.61
N GLN A 23 -9.49 -0.97 -12.25
CA GLN A 23 -8.85 -0.27 -13.36
C GLN A 23 -7.66 0.58 -12.87
N ILE A 24 -7.85 1.31 -11.77
CA ILE A 24 -6.79 2.11 -11.12
C ILE A 24 -5.62 1.22 -10.74
N THR A 25 -5.88 0.09 -10.05
CA THR A 25 -4.79 -0.80 -9.62
C THR A 25 -4.12 -1.52 -10.79
N GLN A 26 -4.84 -1.86 -11.86
CA GLN A 26 -4.23 -2.37 -13.07
C GLN A 26 -3.32 -1.33 -13.73
N ARG A 27 -3.83 -0.10 -13.91
CA ARG A 27 -3.07 1.01 -14.51
C ARG A 27 -1.84 1.37 -13.69
N MET A 28 -1.93 1.31 -12.36
CA MET A 28 -0.79 1.48 -11.45
C MET A 28 0.33 0.49 -11.75
N TYR A 29 0.01 -0.78 -12.01
CA TYR A 29 1.00 -1.79 -12.37
C TYR A 29 1.58 -1.58 -13.77
N GLU A 30 0.77 -1.17 -14.74
CA GLU A 30 1.24 -0.81 -16.07
C GLU A 30 2.26 0.35 -15.99
N ILE A 31 1.96 1.40 -15.22
CA ILE A 31 2.89 2.51 -14.97
C ILE A 31 4.18 2.01 -14.31
N ALA A 32 4.07 1.18 -13.27
CA ALA A 32 5.22 0.67 -12.52
C ALA A 32 6.14 -0.26 -13.36
N PHE A 33 5.60 -1.02 -14.30
CA PHE A 33 6.34 -2.04 -15.04
C PHE A 33 6.71 -1.68 -16.47
N GLU A 34 5.91 -0.85 -17.14
CA GLU A 34 6.06 -0.54 -18.56
C GLU A 34 6.61 0.87 -18.77
N GLU A 35 6.15 1.85 -17.99
CA GLU A 35 6.48 3.26 -18.20
C GLU A 35 7.71 3.72 -17.39
N ARG A 36 8.05 2.99 -16.32
CA ARG A 36 9.16 3.33 -15.41
C ARG A 36 10.09 2.13 -15.18
N PRO A 37 11.03 1.84 -16.11
CA PRO A 37 11.99 0.75 -15.96
C PRO A 37 12.88 0.89 -14.72
N ASP A 38 13.12 2.13 -14.27
CA ASP A 38 13.80 2.47 -13.03
C ASP A 38 13.04 1.98 -11.79
N ILE A 39 11.70 2.01 -11.85
CA ILE A 39 10.80 1.56 -10.79
C ILE A 39 10.71 0.03 -10.75
N ARG A 40 10.73 -0.64 -11.91
CA ARG A 40 10.67 -2.12 -12.00
C ARG A 40 11.71 -2.81 -11.11
N ARG A 41 12.91 -2.25 -11.00
CA ARG A 41 14.01 -2.81 -10.19
C ARG A 41 13.65 -2.96 -8.71
N PHE A 42 12.79 -2.08 -8.18
CA PHE A 42 12.33 -2.15 -6.78
C PHE A 42 11.43 -3.36 -6.52
N PHE A 43 10.80 -3.91 -7.56
CA PHE A 43 9.90 -5.06 -7.45
C PHE A 43 10.59 -6.41 -7.75
N GLU A 44 11.83 -6.42 -8.22
CA GLU A 44 12.55 -7.65 -8.62
C GLU A 44 12.64 -8.68 -7.49
N ASN A 45 12.77 -8.20 -6.25
CA ASN A 45 12.92 -9.04 -5.06
C ASN A 45 11.61 -9.21 -4.26
N THR A 46 10.51 -8.67 -4.76
CA THR A 46 9.21 -8.71 -4.09
C THR A 46 8.28 -9.70 -4.79
N TRP A 47 7.10 -9.92 -4.20
CA TRP A 47 6.06 -10.73 -4.83
C TRP A 47 5.54 -10.11 -6.14
N MET A 48 5.81 -8.83 -6.39
CA MET A 48 5.31 -8.05 -7.53
C MET A 48 6.19 -8.17 -8.77
N LYS A 49 7.22 -9.03 -8.79
CA LYS A 49 8.23 -9.13 -9.87
C LYS A 49 7.72 -9.27 -11.33
N ASP A 50 6.46 -9.60 -11.55
CA ASP A 50 5.84 -9.67 -12.88
C ASP A 50 4.43 -9.06 -12.92
N ILE A 51 4.05 -8.59 -14.12
CA ILE A 51 2.80 -7.87 -14.36
C ILE A 51 1.57 -8.75 -14.12
N GLU A 52 1.66 -10.07 -14.34
CA GLU A 52 0.54 -10.99 -14.20
C GLU A 52 0.25 -11.29 -12.72
N ALA A 53 1.31 -11.46 -11.92
CA ALA A 53 1.24 -11.52 -10.47
C ALA A 53 0.69 -10.21 -9.87
N GLY A 54 1.15 -9.06 -10.38
CA GLY A 54 0.61 -7.74 -10.03
C GLY A 54 -0.90 -7.65 -10.29
N ARG A 55 -1.34 -7.94 -11.52
CA ARG A 55 -2.78 -7.96 -11.89
C ARG A 55 -3.62 -8.90 -11.02
N LYS A 56 -3.10 -10.08 -10.67
CA LYS A 56 -3.80 -11.04 -9.78
C LYS A 56 -4.05 -10.47 -8.38
N GLN A 57 -3.19 -9.58 -7.89
CA GLN A 57 -3.35 -8.93 -6.58
C GLN A 57 -3.97 -7.53 -6.65
N ALA A 58 -4.08 -6.93 -7.83
CA ALA A 58 -4.67 -5.60 -8.05
C ALA A 58 -6.03 -5.45 -7.35
N ARG A 59 -6.92 -6.45 -7.47
CA ARG A 59 -8.21 -6.47 -6.78
C ARG A 59 -8.10 -6.47 -5.26
N LYS A 60 -7.11 -7.16 -4.68
CA LYS A 60 -6.90 -7.19 -3.23
C LYS A 60 -6.37 -5.86 -2.73
N LEU A 61 -5.42 -5.26 -3.46
CA LEU A 61 -4.93 -3.93 -3.16
C LEU A 61 -6.05 -2.89 -3.22
N ALA A 62 -6.89 -2.93 -4.26
CA ALA A 62 -8.05 -2.04 -4.38
C ALA A 62 -9.02 -2.20 -3.20
N ALA A 63 -9.32 -3.44 -2.80
CA ALA A 63 -10.18 -3.72 -1.66
C ALA A 63 -9.58 -3.20 -0.33
N SER A 64 -8.27 -3.34 -0.14
CA SER A 64 -7.57 -2.83 1.05
C SER A 64 -7.56 -1.30 1.10
N VAL A 65 -7.26 -0.63 -0.02
CA VAL A 65 -7.29 0.85 -0.11
C VAL A 65 -8.70 1.37 0.14
N TYR A 66 -9.72 0.70 -0.40
CA TYR A 66 -11.11 1.04 -0.14
C TYR A 66 -11.50 0.89 1.33
N ALA A 67 -11.16 -0.24 1.95
CA ALA A 67 -11.42 -0.47 3.37
C ALA A 67 -10.73 0.58 4.24
N TYR A 68 -9.48 0.92 3.93
CA TYR A 68 -8.79 2.01 4.61
C TYR A 68 -9.51 3.35 4.44
N ALA A 69 -9.86 3.73 3.21
CA ALA A 69 -10.51 5.01 2.93
C ALA A 69 -11.87 5.17 3.63
N GLN A 70 -12.62 4.07 3.78
CA GLN A 70 -13.87 4.06 4.57
C GLN A 70 -13.65 4.29 6.07
N HIS A 71 -12.56 3.75 6.62
CA HIS A 71 -12.23 3.77 8.05
C HIS A 71 -11.05 4.71 8.35
N ILE A 72 -10.83 5.74 7.52
CA ILE A 72 -9.63 6.57 7.57
C ILE A 72 -9.49 7.38 8.88
N ASP A 73 -10.60 7.58 9.59
CA ASP A 73 -10.68 8.20 10.92
C ASP A 73 -10.86 7.19 12.06
N GLN A 74 -10.86 5.89 11.76
CA GLN A 74 -11.07 4.77 12.67
C GLN A 74 -9.98 3.71 12.49
N LEU A 75 -8.72 4.15 12.47
CA LEU A 75 -7.57 3.31 12.16
C LEU A 75 -7.39 2.13 13.14
N ASP A 76 -7.86 2.27 14.38
CA ASP A 76 -7.84 1.20 15.38
C ASP A 76 -8.61 -0.05 14.92
N GLU A 77 -9.66 0.13 14.12
CA GLU A 77 -10.45 -0.96 13.55
C GLU A 77 -9.68 -1.77 12.50
N LEU A 78 -8.64 -1.16 11.91
CA LEU A 78 -7.82 -1.78 10.88
C LEU A 78 -6.64 -2.57 11.47
N SER A 79 -6.38 -2.47 12.77
CA SER A 79 -5.22 -3.09 13.45
C SER A 79 -4.99 -4.56 13.08
N LYS A 80 -6.02 -5.41 13.11
CA LYS A 80 -5.92 -6.83 12.71
C LYS A 80 -5.58 -7.03 11.24
N ALA A 81 -6.10 -6.19 10.36
CA ALA A 81 -5.85 -6.26 8.93
C ALA A 81 -4.42 -5.78 8.61
N VAL A 82 -4.00 -4.67 9.23
CA VAL A 82 -2.64 -4.13 9.16
C VAL A 82 -1.65 -5.20 9.61
N GLU A 83 -1.87 -5.85 10.76
CA GLU A 83 -1.00 -6.90 11.28
C GLU A 83 -0.78 -8.03 10.26
N ARG A 84 -1.89 -8.54 9.70
CA ARG A 84 -1.84 -9.63 8.72
C ARG A 84 -1.09 -9.21 7.45
N ILE A 85 -1.33 -8.00 6.95
CA ILE A 85 -0.71 -7.51 5.72
C ILE A 85 0.78 -7.20 5.94
N ALA A 86 1.14 -6.62 7.08
CA ALA A 86 2.53 -6.34 7.44
C ALA A 86 3.38 -7.62 7.45
N HIS A 87 2.85 -8.73 8.01
CA HIS A 87 3.54 -10.02 7.91
C HIS A 87 3.69 -10.52 6.46
N VAL A 88 2.69 -10.29 5.59
CA VAL A 88 2.81 -10.66 4.17
C VAL A 88 3.89 -9.82 3.48
N HIS A 89 3.97 -8.53 3.80
CA HIS A 89 4.99 -7.61 3.27
C HIS A 89 6.40 -8.00 3.70
N VAL A 90 6.61 -8.28 4.99
CA VAL A 90 7.88 -8.77 5.53
C VAL A 90 8.31 -10.09 4.86
N ASN A 91 7.39 -11.07 4.79
CA ASN A 91 7.67 -12.34 4.12
C ASN A 91 8.01 -12.17 2.63
N SER A 92 7.51 -11.10 2.02
CA SER A 92 7.77 -10.75 0.63
C SER A 92 8.90 -9.74 0.45
N LYS A 93 9.65 -9.45 1.51
CA LYS A 93 10.81 -8.54 1.52
C LYS A 93 10.50 -7.15 0.98
N ILE A 94 9.28 -6.65 1.25
CA ILE A 94 8.94 -5.26 0.96
C ILE A 94 9.78 -4.36 1.86
N LEU A 95 10.39 -3.35 1.26
CA LEU A 95 11.23 -2.37 1.94
C LEU A 95 10.54 -0.99 1.98
N PRO A 96 10.83 -0.13 2.96
CA PRO A 96 10.25 1.20 3.08
C PRO A 96 10.35 2.05 1.80
N GLU A 97 11.43 1.90 1.04
CA GLU A 97 11.68 2.62 -0.21
C GLU A 97 10.69 2.25 -1.33
N THR A 98 9.96 1.15 -1.18
CA THR A 98 8.92 0.70 -2.13
C THR A 98 7.65 1.54 -2.03
N TYR A 99 7.35 2.12 -0.86
CA TYR A 99 6.10 2.85 -0.63
C TYR A 99 5.99 4.14 -1.45
N PRO A 100 6.99 5.04 -1.49
CA PRO A 100 6.92 6.24 -2.32
C PRO A 100 6.65 5.91 -3.79
N VAL A 101 7.31 4.86 -4.28
CA VAL A 101 7.19 4.37 -5.66
C VAL A 101 5.77 3.90 -5.99
N ILE A 102 5.17 3.11 -5.09
CA ILE A 102 3.77 2.67 -5.24
C ILE A 102 2.80 3.83 -5.14
N GLY A 103 3.05 4.78 -4.22
CA GLY A 103 2.26 6.00 -4.08
C GLY A 103 2.22 6.81 -5.37
N GLU A 104 3.38 7.08 -5.97
CA GLU A 104 3.49 7.79 -7.25
C GLU A 104 2.69 7.10 -8.36
N CYS A 105 2.86 5.78 -8.50
CA CYS A 105 2.15 5.00 -9.52
C CYS A 105 0.63 5.00 -9.28
N LEU A 106 0.19 4.95 -8.02
CA LEU A 106 -1.22 4.94 -7.66
C LEU A 106 -1.89 6.27 -7.99
N ILE A 107 -1.27 7.39 -7.62
CA ILE A 107 -1.80 8.73 -7.88
C ILE A 107 -1.81 9.03 -9.38
N ALA A 108 -0.77 8.62 -10.12
CA ALA A 108 -0.75 8.69 -11.58
C ALA A 108 -1.87 7.85 -12.21
N ALA A 109 -2.09 6.62 -11.74
CA ALA A 109 -3.18 5.77 -12.21
C ALA A 109 -4.57 6.34 -11.91
N MET A 110 -4.76 6.96 -10.75
CA MET A 110 -6.01 7.66 -10.41
C MET A 110 -6.28 8.80 -11.38
N LYS A 111 -5.25 9.58 -11.71
CA LYS A 111 -5.36 10.66 -12.70
C LYS A 111 -5.74 10.14 -14.09
N ASP A 112 -5.10 9.07 -14.54
CA ASP A 112 -5.38 8.48 -15.87
C ASP A 112 -6.80 7.90 -15.96
N VAL A 113 -7.26 7.22 -14.92
CA VAL A 113 -8.55 6.51 -14.94
C VAL A 113 -9.73 7.45 -14.66
N LEU A 114 -9.58 8.42 -13.75
CA LEU A 114 -10.65 9.33 -13.39
C LEU A 114 -10.70 10.58 -14.29
N GLY A 115 -9.63 10.86 -15.05
CA GLY A 115 -9.56 12.00 -15.97
C GLY A 115 -9.84 13.33 -15.27
N GLU A 116 -10.78 14.12 -15.81
CA GLU A 116 -11.15 15.42 -15.25
C GLU A 116 -11.75 15.35 -13.84
N ALA A 117 -12.26 14.18 -13.42
CA ALA A 117 -12.78 13.98 -12.07
C ALA A 117 -11.65 13.88 -11.02
N ALA A 118 -10.41 13.59 -11.43
CA ALA A 118 -9.23 13.63 -10.55
C ALA A 118 -8.69 15.07 -10.44
N THR A 119 -9.43 15.92 -9.74
CA THR A 119 -8.99 17.30 -9.47
C THR A 119 -7.70 17.31 -8.64
N PRO A 120 -6.89 18.40 -8.69
CA PRO A 120 -5.67 18.50 -7.89
C PRO A 120 -5.92 18.29 -6.38
N GLU A 121 -7.04 18.81 -5.87
CA GLU A 121 -7.44 18.67 -4.47
C GLU A 121 -7.72 17.20 -4.08
N ILE A 122 -8.37 16.45 -4.98
CA ILE A 122 -8.63 15.01 -4.78
C ILE A 122 -7.30 14.25 -4.79
N LEU A 123 -6.43 14.50 -5.77
CA LEU A 123 -5.13 13.82 -5.86
C LEU A 123 -4.24 14.12 -4.64
N GLU A 124 -4.22 15.37 -4.16
CA GLU A 124 -3.50 15.75 -2.94
C GLU A 124 -4.06 15.03 -1.71
N ALA A 125 -5.38 14.96 -1.57
CA ALA A 125 -6.02 14.29 -0.45
C ALA A 125 -5.71 12.77 -0.44
N TRP A 126 -5.77 12.12 -1.59
CA TRP A 126 -5.39 10.70 -1.72
C TRP A 126 -3.90 10.47 -1.52
N THR A 127 -3.04 11.44 -1.87
CA THR A 127 -1.59 11.39 -1.58
C THR A 127 -1.33 11.44 -0.08
N GLU A 128 -1.96 12.39 0.64
CA GLU A 128 -1.85 12.48 2.10
C GLU A 128 -2.36 11.19 2.78
N ALA A 129 -3.51 10.67 2.33
CA ALA A 129 -4.10 9.44 2.85
C ALA A 129 -3.21 8.21 2.62
N TYR A 130 -2.65 8.07 1.40
CA TYR A 130 -1.70 7.00 1.10
C TYR A 130 -0.46 7.09 2.00
N GLY A 131 0.11 8.29 2.16
CA GLY A 131 1.27 8.52 3.01
C GLY A 131 1.01 8.12 4.47
N ALA A 132 -0.14 8.50 5.01
CA ALA A 132 -0.52 8.11 6.37
C ALA A 132 -0.64 6.58 6.55
N LEU A 133 -1.21 5.88 5.55
CA LEU A 133 -1.27 4.42 5.57
C LEU A 133 0.11 3.77 5.43
N ALA A 134 0.95 4.31 4.53
CA ALA A 134 2.31 3.84 4.30
C ALA A 134 3.15 3.93 5.59
N ASP A 135 3.05 5.03 6.32
CA ASP A 135 3.76 5.21 7.61
C ASP A 135 3.38 4.14 8.63
N ILE A 136 2.09 3.78 8.72
CA ILE A 136 1.60 2.72 9.62
C ILE A 136 2.24 1.38 9.26
N PHE A 137 2.24 1.03 7.97
CA PHE A 137 2.84 -0.22 7.52
C PHE A 137 4.35 -0.24 7.71
N ILE A 138 5.05 0.83 7.33
CA ILE A 138 6.51 0.94 7.48
C ILE A 138 6.91 0.76 8.94
N GLN A 139 6.23 1.44 9.88
CA GLN A 139 6.52 1.32 11.31
C GLN A 139 6.30 -0.12 11.78
N ARG A 140 5.17 -0.73 11.42
CA ARG A 140 4.85 -2.09 11.86
C ARG A 140 5.79 -3.13 11.28
N GLU A 141 6.13 -3.02 9.99
CA GLU A 141 7.06 -3.92 9.31
C GLU A 141 8.46 -3.84 9.89
N GLN A 142 8.94 -2.63 10.23
CA GLN A 142 10.22 -2.45 10.92
C GLN A 142 10.26 -3.17 12.27
N GLU A 143 9.15 -3.17 13.03
CA GLU A 143 9.07 -3.93 14.28
C GLU A 143 9.15 -5.43 14.06
N ILE A 144 8.44 -5.95 13.05
CA ILE A 144 8.46 -7.38 12.71
C ILE A 144 9.86 -7.79 12.25
N TYR A 145 10.50 -7.03 11.36
CA TYR A 145 11.88 -7.29 10.93
C TYR A 145 12.85 -7.36 12.13
N LYS A 146 12.75 -6.42 13.08
CA LYS A 146 13.57 -6.44 14.30
C LYS A 146 13.31 -7.67 15.17
N GLN A 147 12.06 -8.14 15.25
CA GLN A 147 11.70 -9.33 16.01
C GLN A 147 12.24 -10.61 15.36
N GLU A 148 12.19 -10.72 14.03
CA GLU A 148 12.74 -11.84 13.28
C GLU A 148 14.26 -11.90 13.38
N ASP A 149 14.95 -10.76 13.23
CA ASP A 149 16.40 -10.66 13.41
C ASP A 149 16.79 -11.04 14.86
N GLY A 150 16.09 -10.50 15.86
CA GLY A 150 16.32 -10.84 17.27
C GLY A 150 16.12 -12.33 17.60
N GLN A 151 15.18 -12.99 16.92
CA GLN A 151 14.98 -14.45 17.03
C GLN A 151 16.08 -15.25 16.35
N MET A 152 16.63 -14.77 15.23
CA MET A 152 17.75 -15.42 14.55
C MET A 152 19.03 -15.44 15.42
N PHE A 153 19.23 -14.41 16.25
CA PHE A 153 20.38 -14.29 17.16
C PHE A 153 20.11 -14.76 18.60
N SER A 154 18.91 -15.25 18.91
CA SER A 154 18.61 -15.81 20.23
C SER A 154 19.07 -17.27 20.29
N PRO A 155 19.97 -17.66 21.23
CA PRO A 155 20.36 -19.06 21.36
C PRO A 155 19.12 -19.86 21.74
N LYS A 156 18.71 -20.80 20.88
CA LYS A 156 17.69 -21.81 21.22
C LYS A 156 18.13 -22.45 22.53
N LYS A 157 17.44 -22.18 23.63
CA LYS A 157 17.63 -22.93 24.88
C LYS A 157 17.40 -24.39 24.53
N ALA A 158 18.48 -25.16 24.50
CA ALA A 158 18.43 -26.59 24.34
C ALA A 158 17.50 -27.14 25.42
N ALA A 159 16.39 -27.75 25.01
CA ALA A 159 15.51 -28.46 25.91
C ALA A 159 16.27 -29.70 26.43
N THR A 160 16.95 -29.55 27.56
CA THR A 160 17.42 -30.67 28.38
C THR A 160 16.21 -31.37 28.97
N HIS A 161 15.93 -32.57 28.45
CA HIS A 161 15.24 -33.63 29.19
C HIS A 161 16.27 -34.45 29.97
#